data_AF-A0A8B9NJH6-F1
#
_entry.id   AF-A0A8B9NJH6-F1
#
_cell.length_a   1.000
_cell.length_b   1.000
_cell.length_c   1.000
_cell.angle_alpha   90.00
_cell.angle_beta   90.00
_cell.angle_gamma   90.00
#
_symmetry.space_group_name_H-M   'P 1'
#
loop_
_entity.id
_entity.type
_entity.pdbx_description
1 polymer ?
#
loop_
_entity_poly.entity_id
_entity_poly.type
_entity_poly.pdbx_seq_one_letter_code
_entity_poly.pdbx_strand_id
1 'polypeptide(L)'
;MVEKEEGGPGGISEEEAAQYDRQIRLWGLEAQKRLRASRVLLVGMKGLGAEVAKNLILAGVKGLTMLDHQQVSQEDTRAQFLIPVGSLGRNRAEASLERAQNLNPMVDVKADPESVESKPEEFFTQFDAVCLTCCSRDVMVKIDQICHKNSIKFFTGDVFGYHGYMFADLGEHEFVEEKTKVAKVSPGVEDGPDTKKAKLDSETTMVKKRVVFCQLKEALAVDWSGEKAKVALKRTTPDYFLLQGKSLPFNSHCFSLPAVGNLASAGHRTRHVLPSVSPKLPAALWMHTGTREPATE
;
A
#
# COMPACT_ATOMS: atom_id res chain seq x y z
N MET A 1 30.28 15.46 12.67
CA MET A 1 29.71 16.82 12.68
C MET A 1 28.57 16.80 11.70
N VAL A 2 27.33 16.80 12.19
CA VAL A 2 26.15 16.97 11.33
C VAL A 2 26.12 18.46 11.01
N GLU A 3 26.34 18.82 9.76
CA GLU A 3 26.21 20.21 9.32
C GLU A 3 24.75 20.63 9.49
N LYS A 4 24.58 21.72 10.25
CA LYS A 4 23.31 22.36 10.54
C LYS A 4 22.86 23.08 9.26
N GLU A 5 22.04 22.44 8.43
CA GLU A 5 21.26 23.19 7.44
C GLU A 5 20.09 23.87 8.17
N GLU A 6 20.30 25.13 8.56
CA GLU A 6 19.22 25.97 9.08
C GLU A 6 18.28 26.42 7.96
N GLY A 7 16.98 26.15 8.12
CA GLY A 7 15.95 27.18 7.91
C GLY A 7 15.57 27.56 6.48
N GLY A 8 15.76 26.71 5.46
CA GLY A 8 15.03 26.87 4.19
C GLY A 8 13.56 26.44 4.30
N PRO A 9 12.64 26.91 3.42
CA PRO A 9 11.21 26.53 3.40
C PRO A 9 10.93 25.05 3.06
N GLY A 10 11.90 24.16 3.28
CA GLY A 10 11.81 22.70 3.15
C GLY A 10 12.70 21.95 4.15
N GLY A 11 13.13 22.61 5.23
CA GLY A 11 13.89 22.01 6.33
C GLY A 11 13.02 21.09 7.19
N ILE A 12 13.63 20.01 7.69
CA ILE A 12 13.05 19.16 8.73
C ILE A 12 13.42 19.79 10.09
N SER A 13 12.46 19.95 11.00
CA SER A 13 12.73 20.50 12.34
C SER A 13 13.66 19.58 13.13
N GLU A 14 14.29 20.08 14.19
CA GLU A 14 15.13 19.23 15.05
C GLU A 14 14.33 18.09 15.70
N GLU A 15 13.09 18.38 16.12
CA GLU A 15 12.16 17.39 16.66
C GLU A 15 11.82 16.31 15.62
N GLU A 16 11.53 16.71 14.37
CA GLU A 16 11.25 15.79 13.27
C GLU A 16 12.48 14.97 12.89
N ALA A 17 13.68 15.57 12.90
CA ALA A 17 14.92 14.88 12.61
C ALA A 17 15.20 13.79 13.65
N ALA A 18 14.93 14.08 14.93
CA ALA A 18 15.04 13.10 16.01
C ALA A 18 13.99 11.98 15.89
N GLN A 19 12.73 12.33 15.62
CA GLN A 19 11.64 11.36 15.48
C GLN A 19 11.84 10.43 14.28
N TYR A 20 12.30 10.97 13.15
CA TYR A 20 12.48 10.22 11.90
C TYR A 20 13.93 9.74 11.69
N ASP A 21 14.81 9.78 12.69
CA ASP A 21 16.23 9.41 12.54
C ASP A 21 16.41 8.01 11.92
N ARG A 22 15.65 7.01 12.42
CA ARG A 22 15.76 5.63 11.93
C ARG A 22 15.31 5.46 10.48
N GLN A 23 14.27 6.16 10.05
CA GLN A 23 13.77 6.08 8.68
C GLN A 23 14.60 6.93 7.72
N ILE A 24 15.12 8.09 8.16
CA ILE A 24 16.09 8.90 7.42
C ILE A 24 17.37 8.11 7.13
N ARG A 25 17.85 7.30 8.09
CA ARG A 25 18.98 6.39 7.86
C ARG A 25 18.71 5.30 6.82
N LEU A 26 17.44 4.94 6.59
CA LEU A 26 17.03 3.91 5.64
C LEU A 26 16.91 4.46 4.22
N TRP A 27 16.15 5.54 4.02
CA TRP A 27 15.82 6.05 2.69
C TRP A 27 16.42 7.43 2.36
N GLY A 28 17.13 8.03 3.30
CA GLY A 28 17.79 9.33 3.14
C GLY A 28 16.90 10.54 3.43
N LEU A 29 17.55 11.66 3.74
CA LEU A 29 16.88 12.91 4.12
C LEU A 29 15.96 13.46 3.01
N GLU A 30 16.42 13.40 1.75
CA GLU A 30 15.64 13.91 0.61
C GLU A 30 14.36 13.11 0.34
N ALA A 31 14.37 11.78 0.59
CA ALA A 31 13.15 10.99 0.53
C ALA A 31 12.17 11.40 1.64
N GLN A 32 12.67 11.64 2.85
CA GLN A 32 11.85 12.12 3.96
C GLN A 32 11.22 13.49 3.69
N LYS A 33 12.00 14.44 3.12
CA LYS A 33 11.49 15.76 2.72
C LYS A 33 10.35 15.65 1.70
N ARG A 34 10.49 14.79 0.68
CA ARG A 34 9.40 14.54 -0.29
C ARG A 34 8.16 13.96 0.39
N LEU A 35 8.33 12.98 1.26
CA LEU A 35 7.21 12.37 1.99
C LEU A 35 6.46 13.39 2.86
N ARG A 36 7.19 14.22 3.61
CA ARG A 36 6.66 15.32 4.43
C ARG A 36 5.93 16.39 3.61
N ALA A 37 6.20 16.50 2.32
CA ALA A 37 5.50 17.41 1.42
C ALA A 37 4.22 16.79 0.81
N SER A 38 4.06 15.47 0.86
CA SER A 38 2.97 14.75 0.20
C SER A 38 1.68 14.64 1.02
N ARG A 39 0.53 14.85 0.37
CA ARG A 39 -0.81 14.62 0.91
C ARG A 39 -1.42 13.36 0.31
N VAL A 40 -2.05 12.56 1.16
CA VAL A 40 -2.67 11.29 0.76
C VAL A 40 -4.17 11.29 1.06
N LEU A 41 -4.97 10.82 0.10
CA LEU A 41 -6.36 10.44 0.33
C LEU A 41 -6.43 8.93 0.56
N LEU A 42 -7.06 8.52 1.65
CA LEU A 42 -7.34 7.11 1.95
C LEU A 42 -8.85 6.91 2.05
N VAL A 43 -9.39 6.06 1.18
CA VAL A 43 -10.82 5.72 1.14
C VAL A 43 -11.06 4.37 1.82
N GLY A 44 -12.01 4.35 2.74
CA GLY A 44 -12.41 3.17 3.53
C GLY A 44 -11.58 3.01 4.81
N MET A 45 -12.26 3.02 5.96
CA MET A 45 -11.66 2.96 7.29
C MET A 45 -12.01 1.69 8.07
N LYS A 46 -12.05 0.54 7.36
CA LYS A 46 -12.06 -0.80 7.97
C LYS A 46 -10.63 -1.20 8.42
N GLY A 47 -10.43 -2.47 8.77
CA GLY A 47 -9.13 -2.97 9.27
C GLY A 47 -7.93 -2.65 8.37
N LEU A 48 -8.03 -2.91 7.05
CA LEU A 48 -6.94 -2.58 6.12
C LEU A 48 -6.67 -1.07 6.07
N GLY A 49 -7.72 -0.25 5.97
CA GLY A 49 -7.60 1.20 5.99
C GLY A 49 -6.93 1.72 7.26
N ALA A 50 -7.27 1.17 8.43
CA ALA A 50 -6.64 1.55 9.70
C ALA A 50 -5.12 1.26 9.71
N GLU A 51 -4.70 0.12 9.16
CA GLU A 51 -3.28 -0.23 9.04
C GLU A 51 -2.53 0.68 8.07
N VAL A 52 -3.14 0.98 6.91
CA VAL A 52 -2.57 1.91 5.92
C VAL A 52 -2.45 3.31 6.53
N ALA A 53 -3.50 3.81 7.18
CA ALA A 53 -3.52 5.10 7.86
C ALA A 53 -2.40 5.21 8.90
N LYS A 54 -2.31 4.21 9.79
CA LYS A 54 -1.26 4.15 10.82
C LYS A 54 0.14 4.22 10.20
N ASN A 55 0.41 3.45 9.16
CA ASN A 55 1.72 3.42 8.52
C ASN A 55 2.05 4.76 7.83
N LEU A 56 1.09 5.41 7.16
CA LEU A 56 1.30 6.71 6.52
C LEU A 56 1.52 7.84 7.54
N ILE A 57 0.73 7.84 8.62
CA ILE A 57 0.84 8.83 9.69
C ILE A 57 2.20 8.69 10.40
N LEU A 58 2.60 7.48 10.76
CA LEU A 58 3.90 7.23 11.41
C LEU A 58 5.08 7.50 10.47
N ALA A 59 4.93 7.30 9.16
CA ALA A 59 5.96 7.63 8.18
C ALA A 59 6.16 9.15 8.03
N GLY A 60 5.19 9.97 8.42
CA GLY A 60 5.30 11.42 8.44
C GLY A 60 4.98 12.10 7.10
N VAL A 61 3.86 11.72 6.48
CA VAL A 61 3.29 12.47 5.34
C VAL A 61 2.87 13.89 5.75
N LYS A 62 2.69 14.81 4.80
CA LYS A 62 2.18 16.17 5.10
C LYS A 62 0.80 16.12 5.76
N GLY A 63 -0.06 15.26 5.22
CA GLY A 63 -1.42 15.12 5.69
C GLY A 63 -2.10 13.90 5.09
N LEU A 64 -3.05 13.36 5.84
CA LEU A 64 -3.85 12.21 5.47
C LEU A 64 -5.33 12.58 5.61
N THR A 65 -6.08 12.51 4.51
CA THR A 65 -7.55 12.59 4.55
C THR A 65 -8.11 11.18 4.54
N MET A 66 -8.78 10.79 5.63
CA MET A 66 -9.53 9.54 5.75
C MET A 66 -10.97 9.79 5.30
N LEU A 67 -11.40 9.15 4.22
CA LEU A 67 -12.74 9.29 3.65
C LEU A 67 -13.50 7.98 3.81
N ASP A 68 -14.58 8.00 4.58
CA ASP A 68 -15.48 6.85 4.73
C ASP A 68 -16.88 7.36 5.07
N HIS A 69 -17.88 7.00 4.25
CA HIS A 69 -19.27 7.39 4.44
C HIS A 69 -20.06 6.43 5.34
N GLN A 70 -19.46 5.30 5.72
CA GLN A 70 -20.12 4.26 6.49
C GLN A 70 -20.06 4.55 7.99
N GLN A 71 -21.07 4.06 8.70
CA GLN A 71 -21.11 4.10 10.16
C GLN A 71 -20.35 2.92 10.78
N VAL A 72 -19.85 3.11 11.99
CA VAL A 72 -19.24 2.08 12.81
C VAL A 72 -20.27 1.00 13.11
N SER A 73 -19.97 -0.21 12.66
CA SER A 73 -20.73 -1.44 12.96
C SER A 73 -20.14 -2.17 14.17
N GLN A 74 -20.86 -3.17 14.67
CA GLN A 74 -20.38 -3.99 15.78
C GLN A 74 -19.08 -4.76 15.45
N GLU A 75 -18.89 -5.16 14.19
CA GLU A 75 -17.64 -5.81 13.73
C GLU A 75 -16.46 -4.85 13.83
N ASP A 76 -16.65 -3.60 13.40
CA ASP A 76 -15.60 -2.57 13.39
C ASP A 76 -15.09 -2.30 14.81
N THR A 77 -15.97 -2.26 15.81
CA THR A 77 -15.58 -2.05 17.23
C THR A 77 -14.64 -3.13 17.79
N ARG A 78 -14.58 -4.30 17.15
CA ARG A 78 -13.73 -5.44 17.57
C ARG A 78 -12.50 -5.61 16.69
N ALA A 79 -12.54 -5.14 15.45
CA ALA A 79 -11.54 -5.42 14.43
C ALA A 79 -10.69 -4.21 14.03
N GLN A 80 -11.08 -2.99 14.43
CA GLN A 80 -10.44 -1.75 14.00
C GLN A 80 -9.95 -0.97 15.23
N PHE A 81 -8.63 -0.79 15.36
CA PHE A 81 -7.99 -0.28 16.58
C PHE A 81 -8.02 1.24 16.74
N LEU A 82 -8.25 2.00 15.67
CA LEU A 82 -8.40 3.46 15.69
C LEU A 82 -9.79 3.90 16.16
N ILE A 83 -10.81 3.03 16.09
CA ILE A 83 -12.15 3.31 16.57
C ILE A 83 -12.23 3.08 18.10
N PRO A 84 -12.58 4.11 18.89
CA PRO A 84 -12.80 3.94 20.33
C PRO A 84 -14.01 3.06 20.65
N VAL A 85 -13.92 2.32 21.76
CA VAL A 85 -15.06 1.60 22.34
C VAL A 85 -16.20 2.59 22.59
N GLY A 86 -17.43 2.19 22.24
CA GLY A 86 -18.62 3.05 22.39
C GLY A 86 -18.92 3.95 21.19
N SER A 87 -18.15 3.86 20.09
CA SER A 87 -18.37 4.66 18.87
C SER A 87 -19.41 4.08 17.91
N LEU A 88 -20.21 3.09 18.34
CA LEU A 88 -21.20 2.43 17.51
C LEU A 88 -22.19 3.46 16.92
N GLY A 89 -22.44 3.40 15.61
CA GLY A 89 -23.33 4.33 14.91
C GLY A 89 -22.71 5.68 14.51
N ARG A 90 -21.51 6.03 15.00
CA ARG A 90 -20.76 7.20 14.50
C ARG A 90 -20.18 6.93 13.11
N ASN A 91 -19.82 7.95 12.35
CA ASN A 91 -19.07 7.78 11.10
C ASN A 91 -17.69 7.13 11.37
N ARG A 92 -17.25 6.18 10.53
CA ARG A 92 -15.98 5.45 10.73
C ARG A 92 -14.74 6.34 10.65
N ALA A 93 -14.68 7.26 9.69
CA ALA A 93 -13.54 8.18 9.53
C ALA A 93 -13.47 9.15 10.72
N GLU A 94 -14.60 9.75 11.10
CA GLU A 94 -14.68 10.66 12.26
C GLU A 94 -14.36 9.95 13.57
N ALA A 95 -14.88 8.74 13.78
CA ALA A 95 -14.59 7.95 14.97
C ALA A 95 -13.11 7.57 15.08
N SER A 96 -12.41 7.43 13.95
CA SER A 96 -10.98 7.10 13.92
C SER A 96 -10.05 8.30 14.11
N LEU A 97 -10.57 9.53 13.94
CA LEU A 97 -9.77 10.75 13.81
C LEU A 97 -8.85 11.02 15.00
N GLU A 98 -9.39 10.97 16.22
CA GLU A 98 -8.64 11.29 17.44
C GLU A 98 -7.44 10.36 17.63
N ARG A 99 -7.67 9.04 17.56
CA ARG A 99 -6.58 8.06 17.71
C ARG A 99 -5.59 8.13 16.57
N ALA A 100 -6.05 8.37 15.34
CA ALA A 100 -5.18 8.52 14.18
C ALA A 100 -4.26 9.74 14.33
N GLN A 101 -4.82 10.90 14.70
CA GLN A 101 -4.06 12.14 14.90
C GLN A 101 -3.01 12.00 16.02
N ASN A 102 -3.35 11.27 17.10
CA ASN A 102 -2.45 11.04 18.22
C ASN A 102 -1.23 10.14 17.88
N LEU A 103 -1.24 9.43 16.75
CA LEU A 103 -0.07 8.65 16.31
C LEU A 103 1.09 9.55 15.93
N ASN A 104 0.81 10.74 15.37
CA ASN A 104 1.84 11.69 14.97
C ASN A 104 1.27 13.12 14.89
N PRO A 105 1.56 14.00 15.86
CA PRO A 105 1.10 15.40 15.85
C PRO A 105 1.61 16.22 14.66
N MET A 106 2.65 15.76 13.96
CA MET A 106 3.24 16.46 12.82
C MET A 106 2.47 16.24 11.50
N VAL A 107 1.51 15.33 11.46
CA VAL A 107 0.71 15.01 10.28
C VAL A 107 -0.67 15.64 10.41
N ASP A 108 -1.12 16.38 9.40
CA ASP A 108 -2.48 16.93 9.32
C ASP A 108 -3.47 15.81 8.95
N VAL A 109 -4.13 15.21 9.95
CA VAL A 109 -5.12 14.14 9.74
C VAL A 109 -6.53 14.74 9.67
N LYS A 110 -7.26 14.42 8.61
CA LYS A 110 -8.64 14.87 8.38
C LYS A 110 -9.59 13.70 8.19
N ALA A 111 -10.84 13.89 8.60
CA ALA A 111 -11.93 12.96 8.32
C ALA A 111 -12.93 13.60 7.35
N ASP A 112 -13.36 12.83 6.36
CA ASP A 112 -14.39 13.21 5.39
C ASP A 112 -15.51 12.15 5.41
N PRO A 113 -16.72 12.50 5.88
CA PRO A 113 -17.81 11.55 6.05
C PRO A 113 -18.63 11.34 4.77
N GLU A 114 -18.28 11.96 3.64
CA GLU A 114 -19.03 11.82 2.39
C GLU A 114 -18.62 10.57 1.58
N SER A 115 -19.44 10.21 0.60
CA SER A 115 -19.12 9.11 -0.31
C SER A 115 -18.05 9.53 -1.32
N VAL A 116 -17.11 8.63 -1.64
CA VAL A 116 -16.14 8.86 -2.73
C VAL A 116 -16.85 9.05 -4.07
N GLU A 117 -18.02 8.45 -4.25
CA GLU A 117 -18.80 8.53 -5.49
C GLU A 117 -19.39 9.93 -5.72
N SER A 118 -19.67 10.68 -4.65
CA SER A 118 -20.20 12.04 -4.71
C SER A 118 -19.11 13.10 -4.88
N LYS A 119 -17.83 12.73 -4.80
CA LYS A 119 -16.73 13.69 -4.94
C LYS A 119 -16.54 14.11 -6.40
N PRO A 120 -16.42 15.42 -6.68
CA PRO A 120 -16.08 15.91 -8.02
C PRO A 120 -14.62 15.58 -8.37
N GLU A 121 -14.25 15.63 -9.65
CA GLU A 121 -12.89 15.31 -10.11
C GLU A 121 -11.84 16.23 -9.45
N GLU A 122 -12.19 17.50 -9.28
CA GLU A 122 -11.35 18.54 -8.67
C GLU A 122 -11.04 18.26 -7.21
N PHE A 123 -11.82 17.42 -6.53
CA PHE A 123 -11.51 17.02 -5.16
C PHE A 123 -10.22 16.21 -5.09
N PHE A 124 -9.90 15.41 -6.11
CA PHE A 124 -8.74 14.51 -6.07
C PHE A 124 -7.43 15.24 -6.34
N THR A 125 -7.46 16.39 -7.03
CA THR A 125 -6.25 17.13 -7.47
C THR A 125 -5.47 17.78 -6.32
N GLN A 126 -6.04 17.82 -5.11
CA GLN A 126 -5.34 18.30 -3.92
C GLN A 126 -4.42 17.26 -3.26
N PHE A 127 -4.41 16.02 -3.76
CA PHE A 127 -3.63 14.89 -3.22
C PHE A 127 -2.55 14.44 -4.19
N ASP A 128 -1.40 14.02 -3.65
CA ASP A 128 -0.30 13.46 -4.42
C ASP A 128 -0.50 11.96 -4.68
N ALA A 129 -1.20 11.29 -3.77
CA ALA A 129 -1.57 9.88 -3.88
C ALA A 129 -2.98 9.61 -3.34
N VAL A 130 -3.66 8.67 -3.98
CA VAL A 130 -5.01 8.20 -3.62
C VAL A 130 -4.97 6.70 -3.42
N CYS A 131 -5.42 6.23 -2.26
CA CYS A 131 -5.47 4.81 -1.90
C CYS A 131 -6.91 4.40 -1.59
N LEU A 132 -7.44 3.43 -2.36
CA LEU A 132 -8.79 2.90 -2.17
C LEU A 132 -8.76 1.55 -1.45
N THR A 133 -9.70 1.38 -0.53
CA THR A 133 -10.04 0.09 0.07
C THR A 133 -11.56 -0.07 0.08
N CYS A 134 -12.05 -1.31 0.05
CA CYS A 134 -13.47 -1.64 0.16
C CYS A 134 -14.37 -0.92 -0.86
N CYS A 135 -13.86 -0.65 -2.07
CA CYS A 135 -14.61 0.00 -3.15
C CYS A 135 -15.07 -0.99 -4.21
N SER A 136 -16.17 -0.68 -4.89
CA SER A 136 -16.63 -1.45 -6.04
C SER A 136 -15.65 -1.33 -7.22
N ARG A 137 -15.68 -2.30 -8.13
CA ARG A 137 -14.85 -2.27 -9.36
C ARG A 137 -15.05 -1.00 -10.16
N ASP A 138 -16.30 -0.55 -10.30
CA ASP A 138 -16.64 0.64 -11.08
C ASP A 138 -16.07 1.91 -10.45
N VAL A 139 -16.14 2.02 -9.11
CA VAL A 139 -15.51 3.11 -8.37
C VAL A 139 -13.99 3.07 -8.51
N MET A 140 -13.37 1.91 -8.32
CA MET A 140 -11.92 1.78 -8.45
C MET A 140 -11.44 2.21 -9.85
N VAL A 141 -12.10 1.76 -10.92
CA VAL A 141 -11.76 2.13 -12.30
C VAL A 141 -12.01 3.63 -12.56
N LYS A 142 -13.12 4.19 -12.07
CA LYS A 142 -13.43 5.62 -12.22
C LYS A 142 -12.35 6.49 -11.56
N ILE A 143 -11.96 6.16 -10.33
CA ILE A 143 -10.98 6.97 -9.59
C ILE A 143 -9.57 6.79 -10.14
N ASP A 144 -9.19 5.58 -10.56
CA ASP A 144 -7.93 5.31 -11.28
C ASP A 144 -7.79 6.20 -12.52
N GLN A 145 -8.83 6.28 -13.36
CA GLN A 145 -8.85 7.13 -14.56
C GLN A 145 -8.71 8.63 -14.23
N ILE A 146 -9.42 9.10 -13.20
CA ILE A 146 -9.28 10.47 -12.71
C ILE A 146 -7.84 10.74 -12.25
N CYS A 147 -7.25 9.82 -11.48
CA CYS A 147 -5.89 9.96 -10.97
C CYS A 147 -4.87 9.98 -12.11
N HIS A 148 -4.98 9.05 -13.06
CA HIS A 148 -4.09 8.94 -14.21
C HIS A 148 -4.09 10.22 -15.07
N LYS A 149 -5.28 10.76 -15.37
CA LYS A 149 -5.44 12.02 -16.12
C LYS A 149 -4.79 13.22 -15.42
N ASN A 150 -4.77 13.22 -14.09
CA ASN A 150 -4.26 14.32 -13.27
C ASN A 150 -2.85 14.05 -12.70
N SER A 151 -2.15 13.01 -13.16
CA SER A 151 -0.80 12.62 -12.68
C SER A 151 -0.70 12.28 -11.19
N ILE A 152 -1.82 11.87 -10.59
CA ILE A 152 -1.93 11.46 -9.19
C ILE A 152 -1.58 9.98 -9.07
N LYS A 153 -0.83 9.59 -8.04
CA LYS A 153 -0.48 8.18 -7.82
C LYS A 153 -1.67 7.42 -7.28
N PHE A 154 -2.07 6.33 -7.92
CA PHE A 154 -3.23 5.54 -7.54
C PHE A 154 -2.83 4.20 -6.95
N PHE A 155 -3.51 3.83 -5.87
CA PHE A 155 -3.38 2.54 -5.20
C PHE A 155 -4.77 1.99 -4.87
N THR A 156 -4.93 0.68 -4.93
CA THR A 156 -6.11 0.02 -4.36
C THR A 156 -5.74 -1.35 -3.80
N GLY A 157 -6.42 -1.78 -2.74
CA GLY A 157 -6.20 -3.09 -2.15
C GLY A 157 -7.32 -3.50 -1.21
N ASP A 158 -7.49 -4.81 -1.04
CA ASP A 158 -8.45 -5.39 -0.10
C ASP A 158 -7.96 -6.73 0.43
N VAL A 159 -8.53 -7.14 1.56
CA VAL A 159 -8.26 -8.41 2.24
C VAL A 159 -9.53 -9.24 2.30
N PHE A 160 -9.42 -10.55 2.07
CA PHE A 160 -10.51 -11.50 2.14
C PHE A 160 -10.06 -12.85 2.68
N GLY A 161 -10.47 -13.16 3.91
CA GLY A 161 -10.00 -14.34 4.62
C GLY A 161 -8.49 -14.30 4.79
N TYR A 162 -7.80 -15.27 4.20
CA TYR A 162 -6.33 -15.40 4.25
C TYR A 162 -5.61 -14.78 3.04
N HIS A 163 -6.35 -14.16 2.12
CA HIS A 163 -5.81 -13.55 0.91
C HIS A 163 -5.90 -12.04 0.98
N GLY A 164 -5.00 -11.36 0.27
CA GLY A 164 -5.09 -9.93 0.01
C GLY A 164 -4.41 -9.58 -1.30
N TYR A 165 -4.76 -8.42 -1.85
CA TYR A 165 -4.10 -7.88 -3.03
C TYR A 165 -3.81 -6.39 -2.85
N MET A 166 -2.83 -5.92 -3.62
CA MET A 166 -2.63 -4.50 -3.89
C MET A 166 -2.35 -4.29 -5.38
N PHE A 167 -2.91 -3.23 -5.93
CA PHE A 167 -2.66 -2.72 -7.26
C PHE A 167 -2.12 -1.29 -7.15
N ALA A 168 -1.23 -0.92 -8.06
CA ALA A 168 -0.70 0.44 -8.18
C ALA A 168 -0.70 0.89 -9.64
N ASP A 169 -1.16 2.11 -9.87
CA ASP A 169 -0.94 2.86 -11.11
C ASP A 169 -0.21 4.18 -10.76
N LEU A 170 1.05 4.25 -11.18
CA LEU A 170 1.90 5.43 -10.96
C LEU A 170 2.08 6.26 -12.24
N GLY A 171 1.40 5.89 -13.33
CA GLY A 171 1.62 6.42 -14.67
C GLY A 171 3.06 6.17 -15.14
N GLU A 172 3.68 7.19 -15.72
CA GLU A 172 5.13 7.21 -15.94
C GLU A 172 5.85 7.58 -14.64
N HIS A 173 6.50 6.59 -14.02
CA HIS A 173 7.14 6.77 -12.73
C HIS A 173 8.65 6.71 -12.82
N GLU A 174 9.30 7.81 -12.42
CA GLU A 174 10.74 7.88 -12.25
C GLU A 174 11.13 7.74 -10.77
N PHE A 175 12.13 6.92 -10.50
CA PHE A 175 12.65 6.67 -9.17
C PHE A 175 14.16 6.46 -9.18
N VAL A 176 14.77 6.53 -8.00
CA VAL A 176 16.18 6.28 -7.78
C VAL A 176 16.35 4.95 -7.06
N GLU A 177 17.25 4.12 -7.54
CA GLU A 177 17.64 2.86 -6.91
C GLU A 177 19.12 2.93 -6.52
N GLU A 178 19.42 2.59 -5.26
CA GLU A 178 20.79 2.46 -4.78
C GLU A 178 21.37 1.13 -5.23
N LYS A 179 22.47 1.17 -5.99
CA LYS A 179 23.24 -0.01 -6.35
C LYS A 179 24.56 -0.02 -5.62
N THR A 180 24.73 -0.99 -4.73
CA THR A 180 26.01 -1.28 -4.07
C THR A 180 26.95 -1.93 -5.07
N LYS A 181 28.08 -1.29 -5.35
CA LYS A 181 29.19 -1.97 -6.02
C LYS A 181 30.05 -2.61 -4.95
N VAL A 182 30.09 -3.94 -4.93
CA VAL A 182 31.07 -4.65 -4.09
C VAL A 182 32.43 -4.45 -4.73
N ALA A 183 33.31 -3.71 -4.08
CA ALA A 183 34.71 -3.60 -4.49
C ALA A 183 35.33 -5.00 -4.46
N LYS A 184 35.94 -5.44 -5.57
CA LYS A 184 36.71 -6.68 -5.59
C LYS A 184 37.88 -6.52 -4.62
N VAL A 185 37.95 -7.37 -3.61
CA VAL A 185 39.14 -7.50 -2.76
C VAL A 185 40.29 -7.88 -3.67
N SER A 186 41.28 -7.00 -3.80
CA SER A 186 42.54 -7.35 -4.46
C SER A 186 43.27 -8.35 -3.55
N PRO A 187 43.75 -9.51 -4.02
CA PRO A 187 44.53 -10.41 -3.19
C PRO A 187 45.89 -9.75 -2.91
N GLY A 188 46.00 -9.07 -1.77
CA GLY A 188 47.27 -8.67 -1.20
C GLY A 188 47.95 -9.90 -0.62
N VAL A 189 49.11 -10.26 -1.17
CA VAL A 189 50.02 -11.24 -0.57
C VAL A 189 50.65 -10.56 0.65
N GLU A 190 50.43 -11.08 1.86
CA GLU A 190 51.37 -10.88 2.97
C GLU A 190 51.11 -11.85 4.13
N ASP A 191 52.20 -12.49 4.56
CA ASP A 191 52.31 -13.53 5.59
C ASP A 191 52.74 -12.84 6.91
N GLY A 192 51.88 -12.82 7.94
CA GLY A 192 52.19 -12.22 9.25
C GLY A 192 51.01 -12.16 10.24
N PRO A 193 51.23 -12.24 11.57
CA PRO A 193 50.20 -12.60 12.54
C PRO A 193 49.29 -11.46 13.06
N ASP A 194 49.33 -10.24 12.49
CA ASP A 194 48.48 -9.12 12.94
C ASP A 194 47.31 -8.85 11.99
N THR A 195 46.18 -9.54 12.19
CA THR A 195 44.98 -9.38 11.36
C THR A 195 44.20 -8.12 11.73
N LYS A 196 44.48 -6.99 11.05
CA LYS A 196 43.51 -5.89 10.92
C LYS A 196 42.37 -6.36 10.00
N LYS A 197 41.14 -6.43 10.52
CA LYS A 197 39.93 -6.65 9.69
C LYS A 197 39.93 -5.66 8.53
N ALA A 198 39.99 -6.16 7.29
CA ALA A 198 39.87 -5.35 6.10
C ALA A 198 38.52 -4.60 6.15
N LYS A 199 38.58 -3.26 6.14
CA LYS A 199 37.40 -2.41 6.03
C LYS A 199 36.86 -2.56 4.61
N LEU A 200 35.71 -3.20 4.46
CA LEU A 200 35.02 -3.32 3.19
C LEU A 200 34.38 -1.96 2.88
N ASP A 201 35.09 -1.08 2.16
CA ASP A 201 34.51 0.15 1.63
C ASP A 201 33.61 -0.22 0.45
N SER A 202 32.30 -0.32 0.71
CA SER A 202 31.28 -0.46 -0.33
C SER A 202 30.91 0.93 -0.84
N GLU A 203 31.14 1.18 -2.14
CA GLU A 203 30.70 2.40 -2.79
C GLU A 203 29.26 2.21 -3.31
N THR A 204 28.35 3.09 -2.88
CA THR A 204 26.96 3.08 -3.37
C THR A 204 26.74 4.16 -4.42
N THR A 205 26.06 3.77 -5.50
CA THR A 205 25.73 4.66 -6.61
C THR A 205 24.23 4.73 -6.81
N MET A 206 23.70 5.95 -6.95
CA MET A 206 22.28 6.20 -7.19
C MET A 206 21.98 6.14 -8.69
N VAL A 207 21.10 5.24 -9.11
CA VAL A 207 20.72 5.06 -10.52
C VAL A 207 19.28 5.47 -10.74
N LYS A 208 19.04 6.41 -11.65
CA LYS A 208 17.70 6.79 -12.09
C LYS A 208 17.11 5.70 -12.98
N LYS A 209 15.87 5.31 -12.69
CA LYS A 209 15.07 4.35 -13.46
C LYS A 209 13.71 4.95 -13.77
N ARG A 210 13.10 4.45 -14.84
CA ARG A 210 11.73 4.77 -15.25
C ARG A 210 10.95 3.47 -15.45
N VAL A 211 9.71 3.43 -14.94
CA VAL A 211 8.74 2.35 -15.14
C VAL A 211 7.41 2.97 -15.56
N VAL A 212 6.72 2.31 -16.49
CA VAL A 212 5.39 2.73 -16.96
C VAL A 212 4.37 1.73 -16.41
N PHE A 213 3.35 2.25 -15.74
CA PHE A 213 2.23 1.48 -15.21
C PHE A 213 1.04 1.54 -16.16
N CYS A 214 0.23 0.49 -16.18
CA CYS A 214 -1.05 0.46 -16.90
C CYS A 214 -2.19 0.85 -15.97
N GLN A 215 -3.29 1.33 -16.55
CA GLN A 215 -4.52 1.64 -15.81
C GLN A 215 -5.16 0.35 -15.28
N LEU A 216 -5.89 0.47 -14.18
CA LEU A 216 -6.59 -0.64 -13.52
C LEU A 216 -7.56 -1.34 -14.48
N LYS A 217 -8.24 -0.59 -15.35
CA LYS A 217 -9.17 -1.14 -16.34
C LYS A 217 -8.49 -2.19 -17.23
N GLU A 218 -7.27 -1.91 -17.67
CA GLU A 218 -6.48 -2.81 -18.53
C GLU A 218 -5.98 -4.02 -17.73
N ALA A 219 -5.50 -3.80 -16.51
CA ALA A 219 -5.03 -4.86 -15.62
C ALA A 219 -6.15 -5.87 -15.27
N LEU A 220 -7.40 -5.40 -15.18
CA LEU A 220 -8.56 -6.24 -14.92
C LEU A 220 -9.18 -6.87 -16.18
N ALA A 221 -8.76 -6.48 -17.38
CA ALA A 221 -9.33 -6.92 -18.65
C ALA A 221 -8.28 -7.57 -19.56
N VAL A 222 -7.41 -8.41 -18.98
CA VAL A 222 -6.38 -9.12 -19.74
C VAL A 222 -7.01 -10.11 -20.70
N ASP A 223 -6.65 -10.00 -21.98
CA ASP A 223 -7.01 -10.99 -22.99
C ASP A 223 -6.09 -12.22 -22.92
N TRP A 224 -6.66 -13.35 -22.55
CA TRP A 224 -5.96 -14.64 -22.42
C TRP A 224 -5.97 -15.49 -23.70
N SER A 225 -6.56 -14.99 -24.79
CA SER A 225 -6.67 -15.73 -26.05
C SER A 225 -5.33 -15.84 -26.80
N GLY A 226 -4.44 -14.85 -26.63
CA GLY A 226 -3.14 -14.77 -27.30
C GLY A 226 -2.11 -15.79 -26.79
N GLU A 227 -1.23 -16.24 -27.68
CA GLU A 227 -0.26 -17.30 -27.37
C GLU A 227 0.69 -16.93 -26.21
N LYS A 228 1.17 -15.68 -26.18
CA LYS A 228 1.97 -15.16 -25.07
C LYS A 228 1.20 -15.14 -23.75
N ALA A 229 -0.09 -14.80 -23.78
CA ALA A 229 -0.95 -14.76 -22.61
C ALA A 229 -1.22 -16.17 -22.06
N LYS A 230 -1.39 -17.18 -22.93
CA LYS A 230 -1.52 -18.59 -22.51
C LYS A 230 -0.27 -19.11 -21.80
N VAL A 231 0.92 -18.70 -22.24
CA VAL A 231 2.18 -19.04 -21.55
C VAL A 231 2.25 -18.33 -20.20
N ALA A 232 1.89 -17.04 -20.15
CA ALA A 232 1.85 -16.28 -18.90
C ALA A 232 0.82 -16.83 -17.90
N LEU A 233 -0.34 -17.27 -18.38
CA LEU A 233 -1.44 -17.83 -17.57
C LEU A 233 -0.97 -18.96 -16.66
N LYS A 234 -0.09 -19.84 -17.16
CA LYS A 234 0.48 -20.95 -16.37
C LYS A 234 1.35 -20.49 -15.21
N ARG A 235 1.83 -19.25 -15.24
CA ARG A 235 2.68 -18.62 -14.22
C ARG A 235 1.94 -17.56 -13.39
N THR A 236 0.71 -17.23 -13.78
CA THR A 236 -0.14 -16.28 -13.06
C THR A 236 -0.69 -16.96 -11.81
N THR A 237 -0.61 -16.26 -10.67
CA THR A 237 -1.19 -16.75 -9.42
C THR A 237 -2.72 -16.91 -9.55
N PRO A 238 -3.32 -17.98 -9.01
CA PRO A 238 -4.78 -18.16 -8.97
C PRO A 238 -5.52 -17.00 -8.29
N ASP A 239 -4.87 -16.28 -7.39
CA ASP A 239 -5.44 -15.13 -6.67
C ASP A 239 -5.90 -14.00 -7.62
N TYR A 240 -5.31 -13.89 -8.82
CA TYR A 240 -5.79 -12.99 -9.87
C TYR A 240 -7.24 -13.30 -10.26
N PHE A 241 -7.57 -14.58 -10.43
CA PHE A 241 -8.91 -15.01 -10.82
C PHE A 241 -9.88 -14.98 -9.63
N LEU A 242 -9.37 -15.13 -8.40
CA LEU A 242 -10.17 -14.94 -7.19
C LEU A 242 -10.65 -13.48 -7.06
N LEU A 243 -9.78 -12.52 -7.39
CA LEU A 243 -10.15 -11.10 -7.48
C LEU A 243 -11.23 -10.86 -8.54
N GLN A 244 -11.11 -11.48 -9.72
CA GLN A 244 -12.09 -11.38 -10.81
C GLN A 244 -13.44 -12.04 -10.46
N GLY A 245 -13.42 -13.17 -9.75
CA GLY A 245 -14.61 -13.93 -9.36
C GLY A 245 -15.55 -13.15 -8.44
N LYS A 246 -15.02 -12.21 -7.65
CA LYS A 246 -15.82 -11.25 -6.87
C LYS A 246 -16.48 -10.15 -7.71
N SER A 247 -16.09 -10.00 -8.98
CA SER A 247 -16.69 -9.03 -9.92
C SER A 247 -17.75 -9.64 -10.85
N LEU A 248 -17.92 -10.97 -10.86
CA LEU A 248 -19.15 -11.60 -11.36
C LEU A 248 -20.29 -11.28 -10.38
N PRO A 249 -21.57 -11.18 -10.82
CA PRO A 249 -22.65 -10.60 -10.04
C PRO A 249 -23.06 -11.52 -8.88
N PHE A 250 -22.22 -11.58 -7.85
CA PHE A 250 -22.55 -12.09 -6.53
C PHE A 250 -23.16 -10.90 -5.78
N ASN A 251 -24.40 -10.58 -6.16
CA ASN A 251 -25.28 -9.56 -5.58
C ASN A 251 -24.61 -8.28 -5.06
N SER A 252 -24.81 -7.19 -5.81
CA SER A 252 -24.56 -5.78 -5.44
C SER A 252 -25.25 -5.28 -4.16
N HIS A 253 -25.87 -6.17 -3.37
CA HIS A 253 -26.45 -5.92 -2.04
C HIS A 253 -25.70 -6.65 -0.89
N CYS A 254 -24.64 -7.40 -1.18
CA CYS A 254 -23.79 -8.06 -0.17
C CYS A 254 -22.32 -7.73 -0.44
N PHE A 255 -21.94 -6.47 -0.25
CA PHE A 255 -20.53 -6.06 -0.10
C PHE A 255 -19.92 -6.48 1.26
N SER A 256 -20.64 -7.28 2.05
CA SER A 256 -20.03 -8.02 3.15
C SER A 256 -19.26 -9.21 2.56
N LEU A 257 -17.99 -9.35 2.95
CA LEU A 257 -17.33 -10.65 2.92
C LEU A 257 -18.31 -11.71 3.48
N PRO A 258 -18.37 -12.94 2.94
CA PRO A 258 -19.23 -13.95 3.54
C PRO A 258 -18.88 -14.04 5.02
N ALA A 259 -19.81 -13.55 5.86
CA ALA A 259 -19.64 -13.60 7.30
C ALA A 259 -19.49 -15.06 7.68
N VAL A 260 -18.68 -15.36 8.70
CA VAL A 260 -18.43 -16.74 9.14
C VAL A 260 -19.75 -17.50 9.40
N GLY A 261 -20.81 -16.78 9.82
CA GLY A 261 -22.16 -17.33 10.02
C GLY A 261 -22.94 -17.75 8.75
N ASN A 262 -22.52 -17.34 7.55
CA ASN A 262 -23.20 -17.62 6.28
C ASN A 262 -22.45 -18.61 5.36
N LEU A 263 -21.42 -19.31 5.85
CA LEU A 263 -20.66 -20.26 5.02
C LEU A 263 -21.54 -21.41 4.46
N ALA A 264 -22.60 -21.81 5.16
CA ALA A 264 -23.45 -22.92 4.74
C ALA A 264 -24.27 -22.62 3.46
N SER A 265 -24.67 -21.36 3.26
CA SER A 265 -25.38 -20.93 2.04
C SER A 265 -24.42 -20.63 0.88
N ALA A 266 -23.17 -20.28 1.17
CA ALA A 266 -22.12 -20.08 0.16
C ALA A 266 -21.46 -21.40 -0.31
N GLY A 267 -21.41 -22.43 0.54
CA GLY A 267 -20.64 -23.66 0.34
C GLY A 267 -21.24 -24.72 -0.58
N HIS A 268 -22.45 -24.54 -1.13
CA HIS A 268 -23.11 -25.57 -1.94
C HIS A 268 -22.67 -25.61 -3.43
N ARG A 269 -21.70 -24.81 -3.88
CA ARG A 269 -21.41 -24.72 -5.34
C ARG A 269 -19.98 -24.81 -5.85
N THR A 270 -18.94 -25.02 -5.05
CA THR A 270 -17.59 -25.21 -5.64
C THR A 270 -16.67 -26.07 -4.78
N ARG A 271 -16.50 -27.34 -5.18
CA ARG A 271 -15.31 -28.13 -4.87
C ARG A 271 -14.38 -28.11 -6.08
N HIS A 272 -13.31 -27.35 -6.03
CA HIS A 272 -12.12 -27.62 -6.83
C HIS A 272 -10.86 -27.39 -6.00
N VAL A 273 -10.03 -28.42 -5.95
CA VAL A 273 -8.72 -28.45 -5.28
C VAL A 273 -7.70 -27.78 -6.21
N LEU A 274 -6.90 -26.84 -5.70
CA LEU A 274 -5.80 -26.22 -6.43
C LEU A 274 -4.43 -26.59 -5.81
N PRO A 275 -3.41 -26.92 -6.61
CA PRO A 275 -2.07 -27.24 -6.12
C PRO A 275 -1.20 -25.99 -5.94
N SER A 276 -0.20 -26.09 -5.06
CA SER A 276 0.73 -25.01 -4.66
C SER A 276 1.88 -24.80 -5.65
N VAL A 277 2.19 -23.55 -6.07
CA VAL A 277 3.47 -23.20 -6.72
C VAL A 277 3.90 -21.75 -6.44
N SER A 278 5.23 -21.57 -6.26
CA SER A 278 6.00 -20.36 -5.92
C SER A 278 6.14 -19.27 -7.01
N PRO A 279 6.44 -17.99 -6.70
CA PRO A 279 6.18 -16.87 -7.60
C PRO A 279 7.39 -16.29 -8.35
N LYS A 280 7.16 -15.85 -9.59
CA LYS A 280 7.76 -14.65 -10.23
C LYS A 280 6.69 -13.98 -11.11
N LEU A 281 6.22 -12.80 -10.69
CA LEU A 281 5.08 -12.02 -11.23
C LEU A 281 5.52 -10.85 -12.13
N PRO A 282 4.63 -10.31 -13.00
CA PRO A 282 4.76 -8.98 -13.61
C PRO A 282 4.33 -7.87 -12.64
N ALA A 283 4.89 -6.65 -12.81
CA ALA A 283 5.13 -5.65 -11.77
C ALA A 283 3.93 -4.87 -11.16
N ALA A 284 2.67 -5.13 -11.53
CA ALA A 284 1.55 -4.25 -11.16
C ALA A 284 0.58 -4.80 -10.09
N LEU A 285 0.61 -6.11 -9.81
CA LEU A 285 -0.30 -6.75 -8.85
C LEU A 285 0.49 -7.64 -7.90
N TRP A 286 0.65 -7.18 -6.65
CA TRP A 286 1.27 -7.98 -5.60
C TRP A 286 0.17 -8.72 -4.83
N MET A 287 0.32 -10.04 -4.74
CA MET A 287 -0.57 -10.94 -4.01
C MET A 287 0.28 -11.76 -3.05
N HIS A 288 -0.12 -11.81 -1.78
CA HIS A 288 0.60 -12.54 -0.74
C HIS A 288 -0.33 -13.59 -0.12
N THR A 289 0.15 -14.82 -0.05
CA THR A 289 -0.47 -15.91 0.70
C THR A 289 0.36 -16.16 1.95
N GLY A 290 -0.27 -16.08 3.13
CA GLY A 290 0.38 -16.45 4.38
C GLY A 290 0.74 -17.93 4.36
N THR A 291 2.02 -18.28 4.22
CA THR A 291 2.48 -19.66 4.33
C THR A 291 2.69 -19.98 5.81
N ARG A 292 1.92 -20.92 6.34
CA ARG A 292 2.18 -21.55 7.64
C ARG A 292 3.32 -22.55 7.44
N GLU A 293 4.48 -22.31 8.02
CA GLU A 293 5.43 -23.40 8.26
C GLU A 293 4.79 -24.37 9.27
N PRO A 294 4.78 -25.69 9.01
CA PRO A 294 4.38 -26.64 10.02
C PRO A 294 5.42 -26.61 11.15
N ALA A 295 4.94 -26.40 12.38
CA ALA A 295 5.74 -26.59 13.58
C ALA A 295 6.24 -28.05 13.59
N THR A 296 7.55 -28.24 13.57
CA THR A 296 8.17 -29.51 13.90
C THR A 296 8.11 -29.69 15.42
N GLU A 297 7.40 -30.72 15.85
CA GLU A 297 7.57 -31.34 17.18
C GLU A 297 8.94 -32.01 17.31
#